data_AF-A0A948DLW9-F1
#
_entry.id   AF-A0A948DLW9-F1
#
_cell.length_a   1.000
_cell.length_b   1.000
_cell.length_c   1.000
_cell.angle_alpha   90.00
_cell.angle_beta   90.00
_cell.angle_gamma   90.00
#
_symmetry.space_group_name_H-M   'P 1'
#
loop_
_entity.id
_entity.type
_entity.pdbx_description
1 polymer ?
#
loop_
_entity_poly.entity_id
_entity_poly.type
_entity_poly.pdbx_seq_one_letter_code
_entity_poly.pdbx_strand_id
1 'polypeptide(L)' 'MGIVYDILTEAREPMHLTEIIRRAKSDFNVEIEPGSIVSALTKKVNSGRMFRRVGPSTFEILEVSKKTP' A
#
# COMPACT_ATOMS: atom_id res chain seq x y z
N MET A 1 6.68 1.60 6.74
CA MET A 1 6.14 1.28 5.39
C MET A 1 5.97 -0.21 5.13
N GLY A 2 6.42 -1.11 6.01
CA GLY A 2 6.10 -2.54 5.92
C GLY A 2 4.59 -2.79 5.91
N ILE A 3 3.86 -2.25 6.87
CA ILE A 3 2.41 -2.49 7.04
C ILE A 3 1.59 -2.31 5.74
N VAL A 4 1.76 -1.20 5.00
CA VAL A 4 1.00 -1.00 3.75
C VAL A 4 1.42 -1.96 2.65
N TYR A 5 2.72 -2.30 2.59
CA TYR A 5 3.21 -3.32 1.68
C TYR A 5 2.66 -4.71 2.05
N ASP A 6 2.65 -5.05 3.35
CA ASP A 6 2.15 -6.32 3.87
C ASP A 6 0.65 -6.46 3.58
N ILE A 7 -0.14 -5.43 3.88
CA ILE A 7 -1.59 -5.39 3.60
C ILE A 7 -1.88 -5.59 2.10
N LEU A 8 -1.18 -4.88 1.22
CA LEU A 8 -1.39 -5.01 -0.23
C LEU A 8 -0.89 -6.35 -0.76
N THR A 9 0.19 -6.89 -0.19
CA THR A 9 0.73 -8.21 -0.55
C THR A 9 -0.21 -9.33 -0.14
N GLU A 10 -0.80 -9.24 1.05
CA GLU A 10 -1.80 -10.19 1.55
C GLU A 10 -3.10 -10.12 0.74
N ALA A 11 -3.55 -8.90 0.42
CA ALA A 11 -4.76 -8.71 -0.38
C ALA A 11 -4.62 -9.22 -1.82
N ARG A 12 -3.41 -9.20 -2.38
CA ARG A 12 -3.10 -9.61 -3.77
C ARG A 12 -3.92 -8.89 -4.84
N GLU A 13 -4.49 -7.74 -4.50
CA GLU A 13 -5.32 -6.91 -5.36
C GLU A 13 -5.10 -5.42 -5.05
N PRO A 14 -5.41 -4.51 -5.99
CA PRO A 14 -5.34 -3.09 -5.72
C PRO A 14 -6.36 -2.67 -4.66
N MET A 15 -5.94 -1.81 -3.75
CA MET A 15 -6.76 -1.43 -2.59
C MET A 15 -6.88 0.08 -2.46
N HIS A 16 -8.08 0.52 -2.10
CA HIS A 16 -8.34 1.93 -1.79
C HIS A 16 -7.69 2.31 -0.45
N LEU A 17 -7.23 3.55 -0.35
CA LEU A 17 -6.52 4.07 0.82
C LEU A 17 -7.28 3.87 2.13
N THR A 18 -8.59 4.08 2.11
CA THR A 18 -9.43 3.91 3.30
C THR A 18 -9.41 2.47 3.81
N GLU A 19 -9.37 1.50 2.91
CA GLU A 19 -9.30 0.08 3.27
C GLU A 19 -7.91 -0.29 3.79
N ILE A 20 -6.85 0.28 3.22
CA ILE A 20 -5.47 0.14 3.74
C ILE A 20 -5.39 0.67 5.18
N ILE A 21 -5.96 1.85 5.45
CA ILE A 21 -5.97 2.44 6.81
C ILE A 21 -6.81 1.58 7.75
N ARG A 22 -7.96 1.08 7.30
CA ARG A 22 -8.83 0.20 8.10
C ARG A 22 -8.10 -1.08 8.51
N ARG A 23 -7.41 -1.73 7.56
CA ARG A 23 -6.62 -2.95 7.82
C ARG A 23 -5.39 -2.68 8.68
N ALA A 24 -4.71 -1.54 8.51
CA ALA A 24 -3.61 -1.16 9.40
C ALA A 24 -4.07 -1.05 10.87
N LYS A 25 -5.28 -0.52 11.10
CA LYS A 25 -5.87 -0.44 12.43
C LYS A 25 -6.36 -1.80 12.95
N SER A 26 -7.03 -2.58 12.11
CA SER A 26 -7.60 -3.88 12.47
C SER A 26 -6.53 -4.93 12.75
N ASP A 27 -5.57 -5.07 11.83
CA ASP A 27 -4.70 -6.24 11.75
C ASP A 27 -3.36 -5.98 12.45
N PHE A 28 -2.96 -4.70 12.55
CA PHE A 28 -1.69 -4.28 13.15
C PHE A 28 -1.85 -3.34 14.35
N ASN A 29 -3.08 -2.95 14.71
CA ASN A 29 -3.38 -1.96 15.75
C ASN A 29 -2.61 -0.62 15.57
N VAL A 30 -2.38 -0.23 14.31
CA VAL A 30 -1.68 1.01 13.95
C VAL A 30 -2.67 2.03 13.40
N GLU A 31 -2.68 3.21 14.02
CA GLU A 31 -3.44 4.35 13.53
C GLU A 31 -2.62 5.15 12.52
N ILE A 32 -3.19 5.32 11.32
CA ILE A 32 -2.53 6.01 10.21
C ILE A 32 -3.35 7.25 9.86
N GLU A 33 -2.69 8.40 9.85
CA GLU A 33 -3.28 9.65 9.42
C GLU A 33 -3.35 9.70 7.87
N PRO A 34 -4.53 9.92 7.26
CA PRO A 34 -4.73 9.84 5.81
C PRO A 34 -3.78 10.74 5.00
N GLY A 35 -3.56 11.99 5.44
CA GLY A 35 -2.70 12.93 4.72
C GLY A 35 -1.25 12.48 4.64
N SER A 36 -0.74 12.00 5.77
CA SER A 36 0.61 11.45 5.89
C SER A 36 0.83 10.24 4.96
N ILE A 37 -0.12 9.30 4.91
CA ILE A 37 0.04 8.11 4.07
C ILE A 37 -0.09 8.41 2.58
N VAL A 38 -0.96 9.35 2.17
CA VAL A 38 -1.07 9.77 0.76
C VAL A 38 0.24 10.35 0.27
N SER A 39 0.85 11.27 1.03
CA SER A 39 2.12 11.89 0.66
C SER A 39 3.22 10.84 0.53
N ALA A 40 3.28 9.92 1.48
CA ALA A 40 4.32 8.92 1.52
C ALA A 40 4.14 7.83 0.43
N LEU A 41 2.91 7.41 0.12
CA LEU A 41 2.61 6.53 -1.02
C LEU A 41 2.90 7.23 -2.34
N THR A 42 2.54 8.50 -2.49
CA THR A 42 2.80 9.27 -3.72
C THR A 42 4.31 9.36 -3.99
N LYS A 43 5.12 9.63 -2.97
CA LYS A 43 6.59 9.61 -3.10
C LYS A 43 7.11 8.25 -3.57
N LYS A 44 6.55 7.15 -3.10
CA LYS A 44 6.97 5.80 -3.49
C LYS A 44 6.47 5.41 -4.88
N VAL A 45 5.26 5.80 -5.27
CA VAL A 45 4.77 5.67 -6.64
C VAL A 45 5.67 6.44 -7.60
N ASN A 46 6.03 7.68 -7.26
CA ASN A 46 6.96 8.49 -8.05
C ASN A 46 8.36 7.88 -8.13
N SER A 47 8.77 7.11 -7.12
CA SER A 47 10.04 6.38 -7.16
C SER A 47 10.01 5.16 -8.10
N GLY A 48 8.84 4.72 -8.55
CA GLY A 48 8.64 3.64 -9.54
C GLY A 48 9.06 2.24 -9.08
N ARG A 49 9.36 2.04 -7.78
CA ARG A 49 10.03 0.82 -7.29
C ARG A 49 9.16 -0.15 -6.52
N MET A 50 8.05 0.31 -5.93
CA MET A 50 7.30 -0.50 -4.96
C MET A 50 5.78 -0.45 -5.12
N PHE A 51 5.23 0.70 -5.49
CA PHE A 51 3.80 0.88 -5.61
C PHE A 51 3.45 1.52 -6.94
N ARG A 52 2.27 1.19 -7.45
CA ARG A 52 1.62 1.87 -8.57
C ARG A 52 0.26 2.39 -8.12
N ARG A 53 -0.11 3.57 -8.61
CA ARG A 53 -1.47 4.09 -8.47
C ARG A 53 -2.28 3.60 -9.67
N VAL A 54 -3.37 2.89 -9.42
CA VAL A 54 -4.27 2.37 -10.47
C VAL A 54 -5.61 3.09 -10.53
N GLY A 55 -5.89 3.98 -9.56
CA GLY A 55 -7.12 4.75 -9.53
C GLY A 55 -7.09 5.89 -8.51
N PRO A 56 -8.21 6.62 -8.36
CA PRO A 56 -8.38 7.61 -7.31
C PRO A 56 -8.13 6.98 -5.94
N SER A 57 -7.05 7.38 -5.26
CA SER A 57 -6.67 6.84 -3.95
C SER A 57 -6.57 5.29 -3.88
N THR A 58 -6.33 4.63 -5.01
CA THR A 58 -6.19 3.17 -5.10
C THR A 58 -4.78 2.80 -5.52
N PHE A 59 -4.17 1.90 -4.75
CA PHE A 59 -2.76 1.53 -4.87
C PHE A 59 -2.59 0.03 -4.99
N GLU A 60 -1.54 -0.36 -5.70
CA GLU A 60 -1.14 -1.73 -5.99
C GLU A 60 0.36 -1.86 -5.71
N ILE A 61 0.82 -3.06 -5.31
CA ILE A 61 2.25 -3.38 -5.29
C ILE A 61 2.75 -3.62 -6.73
N LEU A 62 3.82 -2.93 -7.12
CA LEU A 62 4.57 -3.33 -8.30
C LEU A 62 5.27 -4.64 -7.92
N GLU A 63 4.86 -5.77 -8.51
CA GLU A 63 5.50 -7.06 -8.26
C GLU A 63 7.02 -6.92 -8.43
N VAL A 64 7.75 -6.84 -7.32
CA VAL A 64 9.20 -7.02 -7.34
C VAL A 64 9.38 -8.52 -7.47
N SER A 65 9.40 -9.00 -8.71
CA SER A 65 9.75 -10.35 -9.15
C SER A 65 9.64 -11.39 -8.03
N LYS A 66 8.51 -12.10 -7.96
CA LYS A 66 8.39 -13.32 -7.16
C LYS A 66 9.67 -14.13 -7.39
N LYS A 67 10.43 -14.38 -6.31
CA LYS A 67 11.41 -15.46 -6.31
C LYS A 67 10.66 -16.72 -6.69
N THR A 68 10.83 -17.15 -7.94
CA THR A 68 10.60 -18.52 -8.38
C THR A 68 11.66 -19.39 -7.70
N PRO A 69 11.31 -20.39 -6.88
CA PRO A 69 12.19 -21.53 -6.69
C PRO A 69 12.22 -22.39 -7.96
#